data_AF-A0A158QYW9-F1
#
_entry.id   AF-A0A158QYW9-F1
#
_cell.length_a   1.000
_cell.length_b   1.000
_cell.length_c   1.000
_cell.angle_alpha   90.00
_cell.angle_beta   90.00
_cell.angle_gamma   90.00
#
_symmetry.space_group_name_H-M   'P 1'
#
loop_
_entity.id
_entity.type
_entity.pdbx_description
1 polymer ?
#
loop_
_entity_poly.entity_id
_entity_poly.type
_entity_poly.pdbx_seq_one_letter_code
_entity_poly.pdbx_strand_id
1 'polypeptide(L)'
;MPYSLQKELIVERYLRRSRWEDYKYAMPGPNIDSVILRQLHCANIETLRFQMAIPDEVADELVARLAALKSSVYAVCFSRCQITANTAISLLLALKPQQVSVDFDLSFGGITMRKLCEHSYFKEIKNLSLINSRLRDDELLSLSAEHLTVYERSEITLDGLRRILVDWYNGKRVIRDYHLSVSERIVPERLFYGLPTRQRSIIAWEMRNPDSVLHVSVIGPGVSILKVFDVIEGS
;
A
#
# COMPACT_ATOMS: atom_id res chain seq x y z
N MET A 1 -23.70 16.06 8.40
CA MET A 1 -24.07 14.66 8.06
C MET A 1 -22.98 13.76 8.61
N PRO A 2 -23.20 13.00 9.69
CA PRO A 2 -22.20 12.04 10.14
C PRO A 2 -22.15 10.92 9.11
N TYR A 3 -20.97 10.66 8.54
CA TYR A 3 -20.75 9.53 7.65
C TYR A 3 -21.14 8.25 8.40
N SER A 4 -22.18 7.56 7.96
CA SER A 4 -22.45 6.20 8.44
C SER A 4 -21.22 5.37 8.09
N LEU A 5 -20.46 4.94 9.10
CA LEU A 5 -19.38 3.97 8.92
C LEU A 5 -19.99 2.75 8.22
N GLN A 6 -19.70 2.60 6.92
CA GLN A 6 -19.96 1.36 6.21
C GLN A 6 -19.24 0.26 6.99
N LYS A 7 -19.95 -0.82 7.32
CA LYS A 7 -19.43 -1.98 8.07
C LYS A 7 -19.27 -3.13 7.09
N GLU A 8 -18.42 -2.94 6.09
CA GLU A 8 -18.36 -3.85 4.94
C GLU A 8 -16.98 -4.50 4.85
N LEU A 9 -16.97 -5.84 4.81
CA LEU A 9 -15.82 -6.58 4.31
C LEU A 9 -16.08 -6.81 2.82
N ILE A 10 -15.25 -6.20 1.99
CA ILE A 10 -15.37 -6.32 0.54
C ILE A 10 -14.36 -7.38 0.10
N VAL A 11 -14.87 -8.39 -0.61
CA VAL A 11 -14.08 -9.50 -1.14
C VAL A 11 -14.16 -9.42 -2.65
N GLU A 12 -13.05 -9.05 -3.28
CA GLU A 12 -12.94 -9.02 -4.73
C GLU A 12 -12.40 -10.37 -5.18
N ARG A 13 -13.10 -10.99 -6.13
CA ARG A 13 -12.73 -12.29 -6.69
C ARG A 13 -12.44 -12.17 -8.17
N TYR A 14 -11.35 -12.78 -8.59
CA TYR A 14 -11.08 -13.01 -10.00
C TYR A 14 -11.75 -14.32 -10.44
N LEU A 15 -12.82 -14.22 -11.22
CA LEU A 15 -13.41 -15.38 -11.87
C LEU A 15 -12.76 -15.65 -13.22
N ARG A 16 -12.69 -16.93 -13.60
CA ARG A 16 -12.26 -17.33 -14.95
C ARG A 16 -13.11 -16.56 -15.99
N ARG A 17 -12.45 -15.99 -17.01
CA ARG A 17 -12.98 -15.14 -18.12
C ARG A 17 -13.01 -13.62 -17.87
N SER A 18 -12.05 -13.08 -17.12
CA SER A 18 -11.85 -11.62 -16.98
C SER A 18 -13.06 -10.88 -16.39
N ARG A 19 -13.85 -11.55 -15.55
CA ARG A 19 -14.96 -10.93 -14.81
C ARG A 19 -14.55 -10.78 -13.35
N TRP A 20 -14.60 -9.54 -12.88
CA TRP A 20 -14.46 -9.20 -11.47
C TRP A 20 -15.84 -9.31 -10.82
N GLU A 21 -15.93 -9.99 -9.69
CA GLU A 21 -17.12 -9.96 -8.84
C GLU A 21 -16.77 -9.41 -7.47
N ASP A 22 -17.43 -8.30 -7.13
CA ASP A 22 -17.31 -7.64 -5.84
C ASP A 22 -18.40 -8.18 -4.92
N TYR A 23 -18.00 -9.01 -3.96
CA TYR A 23 -18.90 -9.46 -2.92
C TYR A 23 -18.76 -8.52 -1.72
N LYS A 24 -19.83 -7.77 -1.44
CA LYS A 24 -19.92 -6.92 -0.25
C LYS A 24 -20.60 -7.70 0.86
N TYR A 25 -19.84 -8.04 1.88
CA TYR A 25 -20.39 -8.64 3.08
C TYR A 25 -20.63 -7.54 4.08
N ALA A 26 -21.91 -7.18 4.26
CA ALA A 26 -22.33 -6.41 5.42
C ALA A 26 -22.01 -7.26 6.66
N MET A 27 -21.04 -6.81 7.45
CA MET A 27 -20.66 -7.49 8.67
C MET A 27 -21.56 -6.96 9.79
N PRO A 28 -22.49 -7.78 10.32
CA PRO A 28 -23.40 -7.35 11.38
C PRO A 28 -22.63 -7.35 12.70
N GLY A 29 -21.74 -6.37 12.86
CA GLY A 29 -20.84 -6.31 14.00
C GLY A 29 -19.71 -7.35 13.94
N PRO A 30 -19.12 -7.69 15.10
CA PRO A 30 -17.82 -8.35 15.18
C PRO A 30 -17.77 -9.81 14.72
N ASN A 31 -18.93 -10.45 14.52
CA ASN A 31 -19.00 -11.87 14.20
C ASN A 31 -19.09 -12.05 12.68
N ILE A 32 -18.07 -12.67 12.08
CA ILE A 32 -18.21 -13.18 10.71
C ILE A 32 -19.18 -14.35 10.78
N ASP A 33 -20.31 -14.24 10.07
CA ASP A 33 -21.23 -15.36 9.87
C ASP A 33 -20.48 -16.56 9.27
N SER A 34 -20.73 -17.75 9.80
CA SER A 34 -20.28 -19.03 9.26
C SER A 34 -20.49 -19.18 7.75
N VAL A 35 -21.52 -18.54 7.19
CA VAL A 35 -21.79 -18.50 5.73
C VAL A 35 -20.70 -17.73 4.99
N ILE A 36 -20.30 -16.55 5.49
CA ILE A 36 -19.24 -15.72 4.92
C ILE A 36 -17.89 -16.45 5.01
N LEU A 37 -17.58 -17.08 6.15
CA LEU A 37 -16.37 -17.89 6.30
C LEU A 37 -16.32 -19.07 5.31
N ARG A 38 -17.44 -19.78 5.12
CA ARG A 38 -17.52 -20.84 4.10
C ARG A 38 -17.32 -20.31 2.69
N GLN A 39 -17.88 -19.14 2.38
CA GLN A 39 -17.68 -18.51 1.09
C GLN A 39 -16.23 -18.10 0.88
N LEU A 40 -15.55 -17.57 1.90
CA LEU A 40 -14.12 -17.23 1.86
C LEU A 40 -13.23 -18.49 1.73
N HIS A 41 -13.59 -19.59 2.39
CA HIS A 41 -12.85 -20.85 2.32
C HIS A 41 -12.84 -21.44 0.91
N CYS A 42 -13.96 -21.38 0.21
CA CYS A 42 -14.11 -21.97 -1.12
C CYS A 42 -13.64 -21.06 -2.26
N ALA A 43 -12.99 -19.93 -1.98
CA ALA A 43 -12.67 -18.91 -2.97
C ALA A 43 -11.16 -18.71 -3.17
N ASN A 44 -10.73 -18.59 -4.43
CA ASN A 44 -9.48 -17.89 -4.76
C ASN A 44 -9.74 -16.40 -4.56
N ILE A 45 -9.29 -15.89 -3.42
CA ILE A 45 -9.51 -14.48 -3.05
C ILE A 45 -8.37 -13.66 -3.63
N GLU A 46 -8.71 -12.76 -4.55
CA GLU A 46 -7.73 -11.82 -5.10
C GLU A 46 -7.47 -10.72 -4.08
N THR A 47 -8.51 -10.01 -3.65
CA THR A 47 -8.37 -8.90 -2.69
C THR A 47 -9.33 -9.06 -1.51
N LEU A 48 -8.80 -8.91 -0.30
CA LEU A 48 -9.60 -8.61 0.89
C LEU A 48 -9.49 -7.14 1.24
N ARG A 49 -10.58 -6.40 1.11
CA ARG A 49 -10.67 -4.99 1.47
C ARG A 49 -11.49 -4.84 2.75
N PHE A 50 -10.82 -4.45 3.82
CA PHE A 50 -11.45 -4.06 5.06
C PHE A 50 -11.95 -2.62 4.92
N GLN A 51 -13.23 -2.40 5.21
CA GLN A 51 -13.85 -1.09 5.27
C GLN A 51 -14.80 -1.03 6.48
N MET A 52 -14.23 -1.07 7.68
CA MET A 52 -14.99 -1.16 8.94
C MET A 52 -14.18 -0.81 10.18
N ALA A 53 -14.89 -0.64 11.30
CA ALA A 53 -14.29 -0.64 12.63
C ALA A 53 -14.12 -2.08 13.13
N ILE A 54 -12.91 -2.43 13.59
CA ILE A 54 -12.60 -3.73 14.20
C ILE A 54 -11.95 -3.45 15.56
N PRO A 55 -12.70 -3.62 16.66
CA PRO A 55 -12.14 -3.56 18.02
C PRO A 55 -11.08 -4.65 18.22
N ASP A 56 -10.09 -4.41 19.07
CA ASP A 56 -8.99 -5.36 19.29
C ASP A 56 -9.50 -6.70 19.86
N GLU A 57 -10.56 -6.70 20.68
CA GLU A 57 -11.15 -7.92 21.26
C GLU A 57 -11.74 -8.85 20.18
N VAL A 58 -12.12 -8.26 19.06
CA VAL A 58 -12.76 -8.93 17.92
C VAL A 58 -11.71 -9.36 16.91
N ALA A 59 -10.64 -8.58 16.80
CA ALA A 59 -9.55 -8.81 15.88
C ALA A 59 -8.92 -10.20 16.11
N ASP A 60 -8.73 -10.62 17.36
CA ASP A 60 -8.12 -11.91 17.66
C ASP A 60 -8.95 -13.09 17.14
N GLU A 61 -10.27 -13.06 17.34
CA GLU A 61 -11.17 -14.10 16.83
C GLU A 61 -11.21 -14.10 15.30
N LEU A 62 -11.27 -12.90 14.70
CA LEU A 62 -11.22 -12.71 13.25
C LEU A 62 -9.93 -13.27 12.65
N VAL A 63 -8.78 -12.94 13.23
CA VAL A 63 -7.46 -13.42 12.84
C VAL A 63 -7.38 -14.94 12.93
N ALA A 64 -7.86 -15.53 14.02
CA ALA A 64 -7.89 -16.98 14.19
C ALA A 64 -8.76 -17.67 13.13
N ARG A 65 -9.94 -17.13 12.85
CA ARG A 65 -10.86 -17.66 11.83
C ARG A 65 -10.27 -17.53 10.43
N LEU A 66 -9.69 -16.38 10.07
CA LEU A 66 -9.05 -16.17 8.78
C LEU A 66 -7.83 -17.08 8.57
N ALA A 67 -7.00 -17.25 9.60
CA ALA A 67 -5.87 -18.17 9.56
C ALA A 67 -6.32 -19.62 9.35
N ALA A 68 -7.45 -20.02 9.95
CA ALA A 68 -8.00 -21.37 9.80
C ALA A 68 -8.50 -21.67 8.37
N LEU A 69 -8.87 -20.65 7.59
CA LEU A 69 -9.35 -20.83 6.21
C LEU A 69 -8.27 -21.40 5.29
N LYS A 70 -6.98 -21.18 5.61
CA LYS A 70 -5.82 -21.52 4.74
C LYS A 70 -5.95 -20.99 3.30
N SER A 71 -6.81 -19.99 3.09
CA SER A 71 -7.02 -19.37 1.78
C SER A 71 -5.79 -18.56 1.38
N SER A 72 -5.34 -18.67 0.13
CA SER A 72 -4.34 -17.75 -0.41
C SER A 72 -5.02 -16.43 -0.75
N VAL A 73 -4.59 -15.36 -0.09
CA VAL A 73 -5.03 -13.99 -0.38
C VAL A 73 -3.91 -13.29 -1.11
N TYR A 74 -4.18 -12.76 -2.30
CA TYR A 74 -3.15 -12.05 -3.07
C TYR A 74 -2.91 -10.65 -2.51
N ALA A 75 -3.99 -9.88 -2.28
CA ALA A 75 -3.92 -8.50 -1.82
C ALA A 75 -4.80 -8.25 -0.58
N VAL A 76 -4.31 -7.41 0.33
CA VAL A 76 -5.09 -6.87 1.45
C VAL A 76 -5.13 -5.36 1.38
N CYS A 77 -6.33 -4.78 1.50
CA CYS A 77 -6.55 -3.34 1.51
C CYS A 77 -7.22 -2.92 2.82
N PHE A 78 -6.68 -1.91 3.47
CA PHE A 78 -7.32 -1.22 4.58
C PHE A 78 -7.73 0.18 4.11
N SER A 79 -9.03 0.44 4.07
CA SER A 79 -9.59 1.70 3.58
C SER A 79 -10.76 2.08 4.46
N ARG A 80 -10.84 3.33 4.96
CA ARG A 80 -11.91 3.78 5.87
C ARG A 80 -12.10 2.84 7.08
N CYS A 81 -11.02 2.27 7.60
CA CYS A 81 -11.07 1.37 8.76
C CYS A 81 -10.83 2.09 10.07
N GLN A 82 -11.46 1.64 11.15
CA GLN A 82 -11.09 2.04 12.51
C GLN A 82 -10.52 0.83 13.24
N ILE A 83 -9.21 0.64 13.11
CA ILE A 83 -8.47 -0.48 13.69
C ILE A 83 -7.16 0.02 14.29
N THR A 84 -6.58 -0.72 15.23
CA THR A 84 -5.24 -0.41 15.76
C THR A 84 -4.13 -0.96 14.84
N ALA A 85 -2.91 -0.43 15.00
CA ALA A 85 -1.75 -0.95 14.28
C ALA A 85 -1.54 -2.44 14.58
N ASN A 86 -1.69 -2.86 15.85
CA ASN A 86 -1.60 -4.27 16.25
C ASN A 86 -2.61 -5.13 15.50
N THR A 87 -3.88 -4.70 15.45
CA THR A 87 -4.93 -5.41 14.71
C THR A 87 -4.59 -5.53 13.22
N ALA A 88 -4.14 -4.44 12.58
CA ALA A 88 -3.72 -4.46 11.18
C ALA A 88 -2.57 -5.46 10.94
N ILE A 89 -1.55 -5.46 11.81
CA ILE A 89 -0.41 -6.37 11.72
C ILE A 89 -0.83 -7.83 11.94
N SER A 90 -1.67 -8.11 12.93
CA SER A 90 -2.19 -9.47 13.18
C SER A 90 -2.98 -10.01 11.98
N LEU A 91 -3.82 -9.17 11.35
CA LEU A 91 -4.53 -9.53 10.13
C LEU A 91 -3.57 -9.83 8.98
N LEU A 92 -2.56 -8.98 8.78
CA LEU A 92 -1.57 -9.20 7.73
C LEU A 92 -0.73 -10.46 7.96
N LEU A 93 -0.39 -10.78 9.21
CA LEU A 93 0.33 -12.01 9.58
C LEU A 93 -0.49 -13.28 9.36
N ALA A 94 -1.80 -13.22 9.60
CA ALA A 94 -2.70 -14.35 9.33
C ALA A 94 -2.94 -14.56 7.84
N LEU A 95 -3.11 -13.48 7.08
CA LEU A 95 -3.46 -13.53 5.66
C LEU A 95 -2.23 -13.72 4.74
N LYS A 96 -1.05 -13.27 5.18
CA LYS A 96 0.23 -13.32 4.43
C LYS A 96 0.08 -12.89 2.97
N PRO A 97 -0.48 -11.69 2.70
CA PRO A 97 -0.73 -11.26 1.32
C PRO A 97 0.58 -10.95 0.58
N GLN A 98 0.52 -11.03 -0.75
CA GLN A 98 1.62 -10.60 -1.61
C GLN A 98 1.64 -9.07 -1.78
N GLN A 99 0.47 -8.43 -1.72
CA GLN A 99 0.30 -6.99 -1.84
C GLN A 99 -0.49 -6.39 -0.67
N VAL A 100 -0.07 -5.22 -0.20
CA VAL A 100 -0.75 -4.50 0.87
C VAL A 100 -1.02 -3.06 0.46
N SER A 101 -2.25 -2.60 0.68
CA SER A 101 -2.64 -1.21 0.49
C SER A 101 -3.24 -0.64 1.77
N VAL A 102 -2.81 0.56 2.17
CA VAL A 102 -3.34 1.27 3.35
C VAL A 102 -3.71 2.70 2.96
N ASP A 103 -4.97 3.07 3.18
CA ASP A 103 -5.47 4.44 3.00
C ASP A 103 -5.68 5.11 4.38
N PHE A 104 -4.85 6.14 4.65
CA PHE A 104 -4.83 6.88 5.90
C PHE A 104 -5.81 8.07 5.87
N ASP A 105 -7.05 7.78 5.49
CA ASP A 105 -8.11 8.79 5.47
C ASP A 105 -8.48 9.30 6.87
N LEU A 106 -9.32 10.33 6.95
CA LEU A 106 -9.77 10.92 8.22
C LEU A 106 -10.52 9.92 9.13
N SER A 107 -11.04 8.84 8.56
CA SER A 107 -11.74 7.77 9.26
C SER A 107 -10.78 6.70 9.77
N PHE A 108 -9.51 6.71 9.32
CA PHE A 108 -8.44 5.81 9.74
C PHE A 108 -7.93 6.15 11.15
N GLY A 109 -8.82 5.93 12.13
CA GLY A 109 -8.70 6.38 13.51
C GLY A 109 -7.56 5.72 14.30
N GLY A 110 -6.36 6.32 14.26
CA GLY A 110 -5.29 6.08 15.23
C GLY A 110 -4.06 5.32 14.74
N ILE A 111 -4.07 4.87 13.47
CA ILE A 111 -2.90 4.29 12.80
C ILE A 111 -2.09 5.40 12.13
N THR A 112 -0.79 5.39 12.36
CA THR A 112 0.18 6.27 11.70
C THR A 112 1.26 5.42 11.06
N MET A 113 1.93 5.95 10.04
CA MET A 113 3.10 5.30 9.44
C MET A 113 4.14 4.93 10.50
N ARG A 114 4.43 5.86 11.42
CA ARG A 114 5.32 5.62 12.56
C ARG A 114 4.99 4.34 13.34
N LYS A 115 3.73 4.17 13.75
CA LYS A 115 3.31 2.97 14.50
C LYS A 115 3.43 1.70 13.68
N LEU A 116 3.06 1.73 12.39
CA LEU A 116 3.21 0.55 11.52
C LEU A 116 4.69 0.16 11.34
N CYS A 117 5.58 1.14 11.18
CA CYS A 117 7.02 0.92 11.02
C CYS A 117 7.73 0.42 12.30
N GLU A 118 7.07 0.46 13.47
CA GLU A 118 7.57 -0.19 14.69
C GLU A 118 7.59 -1.73 14.53
N HIS A 119 6.73 -2.28 13.66
CA HIS A 119 6.64 -3.72 13.41
C HIS A 119 7.56 -4.15 12.25
N SER A 120 8.44 -5.12 12.50
CA SER A 120 9.35 -5.68 11.48
C SER A 120 8.60 -6.21 10.27
N TYR A 121 7.51 -6.95 10.50
CA TYR A 121 6.71 -7.53 9.43
C TYR A 121 6.24 -6.48 8.42
N PHE A 122 5.78 -5.32 8.88
CA PHE A 122 5.30 -4.27 7.98
C PHE A 122 6.43 -3.69 7.11
N LYS A 123 7.61 -3.49 7.71
CA LYS A 123 8.79 -2.97 6.99
C LYS A 123 9.26 -3.91 5.89
N GLU A 124 9.00 -5.21 6.03
CA GLU A 124 9.41 -6.28 5.11
C GLU A 124 8.38 -6.60 4.01
N ILE A 125 7.25 -5.88 3.97
CA ILE A 125 6.25 -6.05 2.91
C ILE A 125 6.88 -5.61 1.57
N LYS A 126 6.94 -6.55 0.63
CA LYS A 126 7.58 -6.33 -0.68
C LYS A 126 6.79 -5.41 -1.60
N ASN A 127 5.46 -5.49 -1.60
CA ASN A 127 4.59 -4.71 -2.47
C ASN A 127 3.63 -3.89 -1.60
N LEU A 128 3.90 -2.60 -1.49
CA LEU A 128 3.20 -1.71 -0.56
C LEU A 128 2.66 -0.48 -1.28
N SER A 129 1.38 -0.21 -1.07
CA SER A 129 0.68 1.00 -1.51
C SER A 129 0.20 1.79 -0.30
N LEU A 130 0.60 3.06 -0.22
CA LEU A 130 0.31 3.95 0.90
C LEU A 130 -0.38 5.20 0.36
N ILE A 131 -1.62 5.43 0.76
CA ILE A 131 -2.44 6.56 0.31
C ILE A 131 -2.65 7.49 1.49
N ASN A 132 -2.42 8.79 1.32
CA ASN A 132 -2.56 9.80 2.39
C ASN A 132 -1.68 9.55 3.64
N SER A 133 -0.61 8.78 3.50
CA SER A 133 0.15 8.23 4.61
C SER A 133 0.93 9.24 5.44
N ARG A 134 1.19 10.44 4.90
CA ARG A 134 2.16 11.39 5.46
C ARG A 134 3.50 10.75 5.77
N LEU A 135 3.90 9.79 4.92
CA LEU A 135 5.16 9.08 5.05
C LEU A 135 6.33 10.08 5.07
N ARG A 136 7.20 9.96 6.07
CA ARG A 136 8.40 10.79 6.24
C ARG A 136 9.66 10.06 5.79
N ASP A 137 10.76 10.80 5.67
CA ASP A 137 12.03 10.27 5.16
C ASP A 137 12.61 9.13 6.03
N ASP A 138 12.53 9.25 7.36
CA ASP A 138 12.98 8.22 8.30
C ASP A 138 12.17 6.92 8.16
N GLU A 139 10.86 7.06 7.98
CA GLU A 139 9.95 5.94 7.75
C GLU A 139 10.21 5.29 6.39
N LEU A 140 10.37 6.07 5.32
CA LEU A 140 10.75 5.58 3.99
C LEU A 140 12.09 4.82 4.03
N LEU A 141 13.08 5.33 4.77
CA LEU A 141 14.36 4.66 4.96
C LEU A 141 14.21 3.34 5.72
N SER A 142 13.21 3.18 6.56
CA SER A 142 12.99 1.94 7.31
C SER A 142 12.31 0.82 6.51
N LEU A 143 11.64 1.15 5.39
CA LEU A 143 10.95 0.17 4.54
C LEU A 143 11.93 -0.55 3.60
N SER A 144 11.73 -1.85 3.41
CA SER A 144 12.48 -2.69 2.46
C SER A 144 11.66 -3.12 1.23
N ALA A 145 10.55 -2.43 0.96
CA ALA A 145 9.66 -2.72 -0.15
C ALA A 145 10.41 -2.73 -1.50
N GLU A 146 10.19 -3.78 -2.29
CA GLU A 146 10.71 -3.88 -3.66
C GLU A 146 9.87 -3.02 -4.62
N HIS A 147 8.57 -2.95 -4.36
CA HIS A 147 7.60 -2.12 -5.06
C HIS A 147 6.87 -1.23 -4.06
N LEU A 148 7.06 0.08 -4.16
CA LEU A 148 6.45 1.05 -3.25
C LEU A 148 5.69 2.10 -4.04
N THR A 149 4.42 2.25 -3.70
CA THR A 149 3.57 3.30 -4.23
C THR A 149 3.10 4.19 -3.08
N VAL A 150 3.34 5.49 -3.18
CA VAL A 150 2.90 6.49 -2.22
C VAL A 150 2.10 7.56 -2.96
N TYR A 151 0.80 7.63 -2.68
CA TYR A 151 -0.11 8.56 -3.34
C TYR A 151 -0.58 9.69 -2.41
N GLU A 152 -0.91 10.81 -3.05
CA GLU A 152 -1.50 12.00 -2.42
C GLU A 152 -0.58 12.65 -1.38
N ARG A 153 -0.94 12.61 -0.10
CA ARG A 153 -0.23 13.31 0.97
C ARG A 153 0.94 12.48 1.49
N SER A 154 2.16 12.89 1.15
CA SER A 154 3.40 12.43 1.79
C SER A 154 4.19 13.61 2.34
N GLU A 155 5.12 13.32 3.26
CA GLU A 155 6.09 14.27 3.80
C GLU A 155 7.51 13.91 3.34
N ILE A 156 7.62 13.13 2.25
CA ILE A 156 8.89 12.75 1.65
C ILE A 156 9.54 14.01 1.04
N THR A 157 10.78 14.27 1.40
CA THR A 157 11.58 15.37 0.83
C THR A 157 12.40 14.88 -0.37
N LEU A 158 12.88 15.80 -1.21
CA LEU A 158 13.81 15.44 -2.29
C LEU A 158 15.14 14.90 -1.74
N ASP A 159 15.59 15.42 -0.59
CA ASP A 159 16.81 14.95 0.06
C ASP A 159 16.63 13.53 0.63
N GLY A 160 15.47 13.25 1.23
CA GLY A 160 15.09 11.91 1.68
C GLY A 160 15.00 10.92 0.55
N LEU A 161 14.29 11.26 -0.52
CA LEU A 161 14.23 10.43 -1.73
C LEU A 161 15.61 10.21 -2.33
N ARG A 162 16.43 11.27 -2.44
CA ARG A 162 17.80 11.16 -2.94
C ARG A 162 18.63 10.16 -2.16
N ARG A 163 18.53 10.15 -0.83
CA ARG A 163 19.24 9.16 0.03
C ARG A 163 18.85 7.73 -0.34
N ILE A 164 17.56 7.47 -0.55
CA ILE A 164 17.07 6.15 -0.99
C ILE A 164 17.67 5.74 -2.34
N LEU A 165 17.67 6.65 -3.31
CA LEU A 165 18.20 6.38 -4.65
C LEU A 165 19.71 6.11 -4.63
N VAL A 166 20.45 6.83 -3.79
CA VAL A 166 21.89 6.59 -3.57
C VAL A 166 22.11 5.24 -2.87
N ASP A 167 21.31 4.90 -1.86
CA ASP A 167 21.41 3.60 -1.19
C ASP A 167 21.12 2.44 -2.15
N TRP A 168 20.11 2.57 -3.01
CA TRP A 168 19.83 1.60 -4.07
C TRP A 168 20.97 1.47 -5.07
N TYR A 169 21.52 2.59 -5.55
CA TYR A 169 22.62 2.58 -6.50
C TYR A 169 23.86 1.85 -5.94
N ASN A 170 24.10 1.98 -4.62
CA ASN A 170 25.18 1.30 -3.91
C ASN A 170 24.82 -0.14 -3.46
N GLY A 171 23.71 -0.70 -3.92
CA GLY A 171 23.31 -2.09 -3.60
C GLY A 171 22.82 -2.32 -2.18
N LYS A 172 22.54 -1.26 -1.40
CA LYS A 172 22.02 -1.39 -0.03
C LYS A 172 20.51 -1.65 0.01
N ARG A 173 19.82 -1.48 -1.12
CA ARG A 173 18.38 -1.67 -1.25
C ARG A 173 18.05 -2.45 -2.51
N VAL A 174 17.06 -3.32 -2.42
CA VAL A 174 16.51 -4.06 -3.55
C VAL A 174 15.19 -3.42 -3.91
N ILE A 175 15.23 -2.43 -4.82
CA ILE A 175 14.05 -1.72 -5.30
C ILE A 175 13.89 -1.97 -6.80
N ARG A 176 12.67 -2.27 -7.24
CA ARG A 176 12.29 -2.46 -8.64
C ARG A 176 11.48 -1.28 -9.17
N ASP A 177 10.38 -0.96 -8.49
CA ASP A 177 9.45 0.09 -8.95
C ASP A 177 8.98 0.98 -7.81
N TYR A 178 9.34 2.25 -7.86
CA TYR A 178 8.90 3.27 -6.92
C TYR A 178 8.03 4.31 -7.62
N HIS A 179 6.83 4.54 -7.08
CA HIS A 179 5.93 5.60 -7.52
C HIS A 179 5.58 6.47 -6.32
N LEU A 180 6.19 7.65 -6.20
CA LEU A 180 6.21 8.41 -4.95
C LEU A 180 5.68 9.82 -5.12
N SER A 181 4.69 10.18 -4.31
CA SER A 181 4.39 11.57 -4.01
C SER A 181 5.49 12.16 -3.11
N VAL A 182 5.91 13.39 -3.38
CA VAL A 182 6.87 14.16 -2.57
C VAL A 182 6.27 15.51 -2.18
N SER A 183 6.79 16.08 -1.10
CA SER A 183 6.31 17.35 -0.52
C SER A 183 6.84 18.60 -1.22
N GLU A 184 7.87 18.48 -2.05
CA GLU A 184 8.60 19.59 -2.66
C GLU A 184 8.51 19.58 -4.19
N ARG A 185 8.70 20.75 -4.81
CA ARG A 185 8.78 20.86 -6.27
C ARG A 185 9.99 20.08 -6.78
N ILE A 186 9.76 19.19 -7.75
CA ILE A 186 10.80 18.34 -8.31
C ILE A 186 11.84 19.16 -9.07
N VAL A 187 13.12 18.96 -8.70
CA VAL A 187 14.30 19.48 -9.41
C VAL A 187 15.19 18.28 -9.79
N PRO A 188 15.05 17.73 -11.01
CA PRO A 188 15.71 16.48 -11.40
C PRO A 188 17.24 16.53 -11.24
N GLU A 189 17.87 17.67 -11.52
CA GLU A 189 19.32 17.85 -11.43
C GLU A 189 19.83 17.69 -10.00
N ARG A 190 19.02 18.08 -9.00
CA ARG A 190 19.35 17.88 -7.58
C ARG A 190 19.08 16.45 -7.14
N LEU A 191 17.93 15.90 -7.54
CA LEU A 191 17.50 14.56 -7.13
C LEU A 191 18.47 13.48 -7.64
N PHE A 192 18.85 13.57 -8.92
CA PHE A 192 19.62 12.56 -9.62
C PHE A 192 21.10 12.93 -9.81
N TYR A 193 21.61 13.96 -9.13
CA TYR A 193 23.01 14.37 -9.24
C TYR A 193 23.97 13.19 -9.02
N GLY A 194 24.83 12.93 -10.01
CA GLY A 194 25.83 11.85 -9.96
C GLY A 194 25.27 10.42 -10.04
N LEU A 195 23.98 10.25 -10.36
CA LEU A 195 23.36 8.94 -10.56
C LEU A 195 23.12 8.68 -12.06
N PRO A 196 23.35 7.45 -12.56
CA PRO A 196 23.11 7.11 -13.96
C PRO A 196 21.62 7.00 -14.24
N THR A 197 21.02 8.10 -14.70
CA THR A 197 19.58 8.20 -14.90
C THR A 197 19.21 8.54 -16.33
N ARG A 198 18.08 8.01 -16.78
CA ARG A 198 17.46 8.31 -18.05
C ARG A 198 16.03 8.77 -17.81
N GLN A 199 15.71 9.99 -18.21
CA GLN A 199 14.33 10.47 -18.17
C GLN A 199 13.48 9.72 -19.19
N ARG A 200 12.34 9.19 -18.74
CA ARG A 200 11.34 8.47 -19.55
C ARG A 200 10.12 9.35 -19.83
N SER A 201 9.72 10.19 -18.87
CA SER A 201 8.65 11.19 -19.02
C SER A 201 8.89 12.38 -18.08
N ILE A 202 7.94 13.31 -18.01
CA ILE A 202 8.00 14.47 -17.09
C ILE A 202 8.14 14.02 -15.63
N ILE A 203 7.55 12.87 -15.27
CA ILE A 203 7.50 12.37 -13.89
C ILE A 203 8.21 11.04 -13.70
N ALA A 204 8.77 10.43 -14.75
CA ALA A 204 9.32 9.08 -14.71
C ALA A 204 10.78 9.05 -15.18
N TRP A 205 11.60 8.34 -14.41
CA TRP A 205 13.01 8.11 -14.67
C TRP A 205 13.33 6.62 -14.52
N GLU A 206 14.34 6.20 -15.26
CA GLU A 206 14.96 4.90 -15.14
C GLU A 206 16.38 5.09 -14.62
N MET A 207 16.75 4.29 -13.63
CA MET A 207 18.08 4.24 -13.06
C MET A 207 18.67 2.85 -13.29
N ARG A 208 19.98 2.77 -13.50
CA ARG A 208 20.67 1.49 -13.73
C ARG A 208 21.90 1.36 -12.84
N ASN A 209 22.04 0.22 -12.19
CA ASN A 209 23.32 -0.24 -11.66
C ASN A 209 23.71 -1.54 -12.42
N PRO A 210 24.90 -2.12 -12.19
CA PRO A 210 25.33 -3.32 -12.93
C PRO A 210 24.38 -4.52 -12.81
N ASP A 211 23.66 -4.62 -11.70
CA ASP A 211 22.87 -5.82 -11.34
C ASP A 211 21.37 -5.66 -11.55
N SER A 212 20.86 -4.43 -11.72
CA SER A 212 19.43 -4.14 -11.68
C SER A 212 19.04 -2.81 -12.35
N VAL A 213 17.75 -2.71 -12.66
CA VAL A 213 17.10 -1.50 -13.16
C VAL A 213 16.03 -1.07 -12.16
N LEU A 214 15.98 0.22 -11.88
CA LEU A 214 14.98 0.85 -11.02
C LEU A 214 14.15 1.82 -11.84
N HIS A 215 12.83 1.65 -11.81
CA HIS A 215 11.88 2.62 -12.32
C HIS A 215 11.38 3.50 -11.19
N VAL A 216 11.54 4.81 -11.33
CA VAL A 216 11.13 5.81 -10.33
C VAL A 216 10.22 6.81 -10.99
N SER A 217 8.99 6.88 -10.49
CA SER A 217 8.06 7.95 -10.80
C SER A 217 7.91 8.87 -9.59
N VAL A 218 8.04 10.17 -9.78
CA VAL A 218 7.97 11.16 -8.70
C VAL A 218 6.92 12.21 -9.05
N ILE A 219 5.99 12.43 -8.13
CA ILE A 219 4.94 13.43 -8.26
C ILE A 219 5.11 14.44 -7.13
N GLY A 220 5.23 15.72 -7.46
CA GLY A 220 5.37 16.79 -6.47
C GLY A 220 4.30 17.87 -6.67
N PRO A 221 4.26 18.88 -5.80
CA PRO A 221 3.36 20.02 -5.94
C PRO A 221 3.50 20.68 -7.32
N GLY A 222 2.37 21.00 -7.95
CA GLY A 222 2.32 21.60 -9.29
C GLY A 222 2.31 20.58 -10.44
N VAL A 223 2.47 19.29 -10.16
CA VAL A 223 2.29 18.20 -11.13
C VAL A 223 0.91 17.59 -10.93
N SER A 224 -0.02 17.80 -11.87
CA SER A 224 -1.35 17.19 -11.81
C SER A 224 -1.32 15.80 -12.43
N ILE A 225 -1.68 14.79 -11.65
CA ILE A 225 -1.84 13.39 -12.10
C ILE A 225 -2.83 13.28 -13.28
N LEU A 226 -3.90 14.08 -13.28
CA LEU A 226 -4.89 14.11 -14.37
C LEU A 226 -4.26 14.51 -15.71
N LYS A 227 -3.24 15.40 -15.71
CA LYS A 227 -2.52 15.78 -16.93
C LYS A 227 -1.51 14.73 -17.40
N VAL A 228 -1.11 13.79 -16.53
CA VAL A 228 -0.12 12.77 -16.87
C VAL A 228 -0.80 11.53 -17.47
N PHE A 229 -2.01 11.17 -17.01
CA PHE A 229 -2.77 10.06 -17.59
C PHE A 229 -3.28 10.36 -19.02
N ASP A 230 -3.67 11.59 -19.32
CA ASP A 230 -4.04 12.01 -20.70
C ASP A 230 -2.89 11.82 -21.72
N VAL A 231 -1.63 11.81 -21.27
CA VAL A 231 -0.46 11.61 -22.14
C VAL A 231 -0.16 10.11 -22.34
N ILE A 232 -0.50 9.26 -21.37
CA ILE A 232 -0.22 7.81 -21.43
C ILE A 232 -1.29 7.08 -22.25
N GLU A 233 -2.54 7.53 -22.25
CA GLU A 233 -3.59 6.95 -23.11
C GLU A 233 -3.62 7.52 -24.53
N GLY A 234 -2.85 8.58 -24.78
CA GLY A 234 -2.80 9.29 -26.07
C GLY A 234 -1.55 9.05 -26.92
N SER A 235 -0.72 8.04 -26.63
CA SER A 235 0.49 7.70 -27.42
C SER A 235 0.54 6.27 -27.91
#